data_AF-A0A1G2VU95-F1
#
_entry.id   AF-A0A1G2VU95-F1
#
_cell.length_a   1.000
_cell.length_b   1.000
_cell.length_c   1.000
_cell.angle_alpha   90.00
_cell.angle_beta   90.00
_cell.angle_gamma   90.00
#
_symmetry.space_group_name_H-M   'P 1'
#
loop_
_entity.id
_entity.type
_entity.pdbx_description
1 polymer ?
#
loop_
_entity_poly.entity_id
_entity_poly.type
_entity_poly.pdbx_seq_one_letter_code
_entity_poly.pdbx_strand_id
1 'polypeptide(L)' 'MSTTKQCYFCNNNVKHIDYKDVDALKRFMNPYARMLSTRKTNVCALHQRKLAMAIKRARFLALVPFVAR' A
#
# COMPACT_ATOMS: atom_id res chain seq x y z
N MET A 1 11.53 6.10 20.56
CA MET A 1 11.81 7.18 19.59
C MET A 1 10.71 7.24 18.54
N SER A 2 9.63 7.97 18.78
CA SER A 2 8.56 8.20 17.80
C SER A 2 8.88 9.45 17.00
N THR A 3 9.63 9.31 15.90
CA THR A 3 9.61 10.33 14.86
C THR A 3 8.19 10.37 14.30
N THR A 4 7.52 11.52 14.39
CA THR A 4 6.20 11.83 13.82
C THR A 4 6.27 11.76 12.29
N LYS A 5 6.44 10.53 11.76
CA LYS A 5 6.45 10.29 10.32
C LYS A 5 5.00 10.37 9.84
N GLN A 6 4.72 11.45 9.11
CA GLN A 6 3.39 11.69 8.55
C GLN A 6 3.05 10.62 7.51
N CYS A 7 1.78 10.19 7.53
CA CYS A 7 1.27 9.24 6.57
C CYS A 7 1.18 9.87 5.18
N TYR A 8 1.78 9.22 4.18
CA TYR A 8 1.75 9.62 2.78
C TYR A 8 0.33 9.95 2.28
N PHE A 9 -0.64 9.07 2.55
CA PHE A 9 -2.02 9.27 2.11
C PHE A 9 -2.72 10.43 2.84
N CYS A 10 -2.43 10.64 4.13
CA CYS A 10 -2.97 11.78 4.85
C CYS A 10 -2.41 13.10 4.30
N ASN A 11 -1.11 13.17 4.04
CA ASN A 11 -0.45 14.38 3.56
C ASN A 11 -0.88 14.75 2.13
N ASN A 12 -1.08 13.74 1.27
CA ASN A 12 -1.53 13.93 -0.10
C ASN A 12 -3.06 14.01 -0.23
N ASN A 13 -3.79 14.08 0.89
CA ASN A 13 -5.24 14.16 0.95
C ASN A 13 -5.97 13.07 0.13
N VAL A 14 -5.37 11.87 0.06
CA VAL A 14 -5.88 10.75 -0.73
C VAL A 14 -7.01 10.07 0.04
N LYS A 15 -8.26 10.36 -0.35
CA LYS A 15 -9.46 9.83 0.32
C LYS A 15 -9.72 8.36 -0.01
N HIS A 16 -9.40 7.95 -1.23
CA HIS A 16 -9.65 6.60 -1.77
C HIS A 16 -8.37 6.01 -2.36
N ILE A 17 -8.12 4.73 -2.05
CA ILE A 17 -7.00 3.97 -2.59
C ILE A 17 -7.61 2.93 -3.52
N ASP A 18 -7.57 3.18 -4.82
CA ASP A 18 -8.15 2.27 -5.82
C ASP A 18 -7.20 1.07 -6.05
N TYR A 19 -7.79 -0.09 -6.33
CA TYR A 19 -7.04 -1.28 -6.72
C TYR A 19 -6.54 -1.22 -8.17
N LYS A 20 -7.13 -0.32 -8.98
CA LYS A 20 -6.73 -0.10 -10.38
C LYS A 20 -5.44 0.69 -10.52
N ASP A 21 -5.06 1.46 -9.50
CA ASP A 21 -3.85 2.29 -9.50
C ASP A 21 -2.60 1.47 -9.19
N VAL A 22 -2.25 0.56 -10.09
CA VAL A 22 -1.18 -0.44 -9.89
C VAL A 22 0.15 0.21 -9.52
N ASP A 23 0.50 1.34 -10.14
CA ASP A 23 1.76 2.03 -9.88
C ASP A 23 1.82 2.63 -8.47
N ALA A 24 0.69 3.12 -7.95
CA ALA A 24 0.60 3.58 -6.57
C ALA A 24 0.74 2.40 -5.61
N LEU A 25 0.10 1.26 -5.89
CA LEU A 25 0.19 0.06 -5.07
C LEU A 25 1.61 -0.53 -5.03
N LYS A 26 2.30 -0.55 -6.17
CA LYS A 26 3.69 -1.05 -6.31
C LYS A 26 4.67 -0.36 -5.37
N ARG A 27 4.49 0.94 -5.10
CA ARG A 27 5.32 1.70 -4.14
C ARG A 27 5.25 1.15 -2.71
N PHE A 28 4.18 0.45 -2.36
CA PHE A 28 3.97 -0.16 -1.04
C PHE A 28 4.25 -1.66 -1.02
N MET A 29 4.86 -2.19 -2.08
CA MET A 29 5.32 -3.58 -2.17
C MET A 29 6.84 -3.64 -2.25
N ASN A 30 7.41 -4.74 -1.79
CA ASN A 30 8.82 -5.03 -2.01
C ASN A 30 9.02 -5.62 -3.42
N PRO A 31 10.28 -5.80 -3.87
CA PRO A 31 10.56 -6.40 -5.19
C PRO A 31 9.93 -7.78 -5.38
N TYR A 32 9.76 -8.55 -4.30
CA TYR A 32 9.10 -9.87 -4.28
C TYR A 32 7.56 -9.80 -4.28
N ALA A 33 6.98 -8.63 -4.54
CA ALA A 33 5.54 -8.35 -4.51
C ALA A 33 4.84 -8.57 -3.16
N ARG A 34 5.58 -8.68 -2.05
CA ARG A 34 5.04 -8.74 -0.68
C ARG A 34 4.73 -7.32 -0.20
N MET A 35 3.63 -7.17 0.56
CA MET A 35 3.25 -5.88 1.12
C MET A 35 4.26 -5.42 2.18
N LEU A 36 4.68 -4.16 2.09
CA LEU A 36 5.55 -3.56 3.10
C LEU A 36 4.77 -3.32 4.40
N SER A 37 5.46 -3.49 5.53
CA SER A 37 4.87 -3.24 6.84
C SER A 37 4.69 -1.75 7.11
N THR A 38 3.74 -1.42 7.98
CA THR A 38 3.45 -0.07 8.43
C THR A 38 4.69 0.68 8.93
N ARG A 39 5.64 -0.04 9.55
CA ARG A 39 6.89 0.54 10.05
C ARG A 39 7.82 1.03 8.94
N LYS A 40 7.79 0.40 7.76
CA LYS A 40 8.57 0.82 6.59
C LYS A 40 7.86 1.91 5.80
N THR A 41 6.53 1.79 5.62
CA THR A 41 5.75 2.72 4.79
C THR A 41 5.29 3.97 5.51
N ASN A 42 5.28 3.97 6.86
CA ASN A 42 4.77 5.04 7.72
C ASN A 42 3.30 5.42 7.42
N VAL A 43 2.53 4.47 6.89
CA VAL A 43 1.11 4.66 6.60
C VAL A 43 0.30 4.55 7.91
N CYS A 44 -0.73 5.35 8.12
CA CYS A 44 -1.56 5.21 9.32
C CYS A 44 -2.36 3.89 9.28
N ALA A 45 -2.77 3.37 10.45
CA ALA A 45 -3.48 2.09 10.52
C ALA A 45 -4.78 2.05 9.68
N LEU A 46 -5.45 3.19 9.51
CA LEU A 46 -6.66 3.30 8.69
C LEU A 46 -6.33 3.15 7.20
N HIS A 47 -5.35 3.90 6.70
CA HIS A 47 -4.90 3.80 5.30
C HIS A 47 -4.24 2.46 4.99
N GLN A 48 -3.53 1.85 5.95
CA GLN A 48 -2.91 0.53 5.76
C GLN A 48 -3.97 -0.55 5.54
N ARG A 49 -5.11 -0.48 6.25
CA ARG A 49 -6.25 -1.40 6.04
C ARG A 49 -6.87 -1.23 4.66
N LYS A 50 -7.10 0.02 4.24
CA LYS A 50 -7.62 0.33 2.89
C LYS A 50 -6.66 -0.14 1.79
N LEU A 51 -5.38 0.16 1.94
CA LEU A 51 -4.31 -0.27 1.04
C LEU A 51 -4.25 -1.80 0.93
N ALA A 52 -4.28 -2.51 2.06
CA ALA A 52 -4.26 -3.98 2.05
C ALA A 52 -5.48 -4.56 1.31
N MET A 53 -6.66 -3.95 1.44
CA MET A 53 -7.86 -4.35 0.71
C MET A 53 -7.70 -4.11 -0.80
N ALA A 54 -7.17 -2.95 -1.19
CA ALA A 54 -6.89 -2.61 -2.58
C ALA A 54 -5.87 -3.57 -3.21
N ILE A 55 -4.76 -3.86 -2.53
CA ILE A 55 -3.74 -4.81 -3.01
C ILE A 55 -4.32 -6.23 -3.14
N LYS A 56 -5.14 -6.68 -2.19
CA LYS A 56 -5.80 -8.00 -2.30
C LYS A 56 -6.71 -8.06 -3.52
N ARG A 57 -7.53 -7.04 -3.75
CA ARG A 57 -8.40 -6.95 -4.94
C ARG A 57 -7.59 -6.95 -6.23
N ALA A 58 -6.52 -6.15 -6.31
CA ALA A 58 -5.62 -6.09 -7.46
C ALA A 58 -5.00 -7.46 -7.76
N ARG A 59 -4.64 -8.23 -6.73
CA ARG A 59 -4.11 -9.59 -6.88
C ARG A 59 -5.14 -10.59 -7.41
N PHE A 60 -6.37 -10.53 -6.94
CA PHE A 60 -7.46 -11.39 -7.47
C PHE A 60 -7.75 -11.10 -8.96
N LEU A 61 -7.55 -9.87 -9.40
CA LEU A 61 -7.73 -9.44 -10.78
C LEU A 61 -6.46 -9.55 -11.64
N ALA A 62 -5.41 -10.20 -11.13
CA ALA A 62 -4.12 -10.36 -11.80
C ALA A 62 -3.41 -9.05 -12.22
N LEU A 63 -3.80 -7.90 -11.66
CA LEU A 63 -3.15 -6.61 -11.89
C LEU A 63 -1.77 -6.53 -11.20
N VAL A 64 -1.61 -7.29 -10.12
CA VAL A 64 -0.40 -7.38 -9.30
C VAL A 64 -0.15 -8.84 -8.94
N PRO A 65 1.10 -9.34 -8.98
CA PRO A 65 1.39 -10.71 -8.58
C PRO A 65 1.28 -10.94 -7.07
N PHE A 66 0.99 -12.18 -6.67
CA PHE A 66 1.09 -12.61 -5.27
C PHE A 66 2.55 -12.74 -4.81
N VAL A 67 3.40 -13.24 -5.70
CA VAL A 67 4.84 -13.43 -5.50
C VAL A 67 5.52 -13.08 -6.82
N ALA A 68 6.54 -12.22 -6.76
CA ALA A 68 7.46 -12.01 -7.87
C ALA A 68 8.73 -12.85 -7.63
N ARG A 69 9.23 -13.48 -8.70
CA ARG A 69 10.46 -14.29 -8.69
C ARG A 69 11.66 -13.40 -8.90
#